data_AF-A0AAJ5YYR3-F1
#
_entry.id   AF-A0AAJ5YYR3-F1
#
_cell.length_a   1.000
_cell.length_b   1.000
_cell.length_c   1.000
_cell.angle_alpha   90.00
_cell.angle_beta   90.00
_cell.angle_gamma   90.00
#
_symmetry.space_group_name_H-M   'P 1'
#
loop_
_entity.id
_entity.type
_entity.pdbx_description
1 polymer ?
#
loop_
_entity_poly.entity_id
_entity_poly.type
_entity_poly.pdbx_seq_one_letter_code
_entity_poly.pdbx_strand_id
1 'polypeptide(L)'
;MYIGSSHALQVTSDRNRSQAQNIQDALKKLHAEILRVAQLDLPGETSQAQQDRVKRLAKRHSEHLKKQKQMRSLTKTLRRAKP
;
A
#
# COMPACT_ATOMS: atom_id res chain seq x y z
N MET A 1 7.49 3.80 -37.95
CA MET A 1 6.06 3.66 -37.63
C MET A 1 5.63 4.96 -36.96
N TYR A 2 4.54 5.58 -37.42
CA TYR A 2 4.09 6.89 -36.92
C TYR A 2 3.09 6.69 -35.77
N ILE A 3 3.34 7.35 -34.63
CA ILE A 3 2.41 7.45 -33.51
C ILE A 3 1.77 8.83 -33.59
N GLY A 4 0.44 8.86 -33.77
CA GLY A 4 -0.32 10.10 -33.60
C GLY A 4 -0.35 10.49 -32.13
N SER A 5 -0.38 11.79 -31.83
CA SER A 5 -0.52 12.31 -30.47
C SER A 5 -1.86 11.90 -29.86
N SER A 6 -1.92 10.71 -29.27
CA SER A 6 -3.07 10.18 -28.53
C SER A 6 -2.61 9.60 -27.19
N HIS A 7 -3.55 9.39 -26.26
CA HIS A 7 -3.29 8.76 -24.96
C HIS A 7 -3.15 7.23 -25.11
N ALA A 8 -2.36 6.78 -26.08
CA ALA A 8 -2.14 5.37 -26.38
C ALA A 8 -0.66 5.02 -26.27
N LEU A 9 -0.40 3.82 -25.73
CA LEU A 9 0.94 3.26 -25.62
C LEU A 9 1.09 2.12 -26.64
N GLN A 10 2.06 2.26 -27.54
CA GLN A 10 2.32 1.25 -28.56
C GLN A 10 3.51 0.37 -28.17
N VAL A 11 3.30 -0.95 -28.12
CA VAL A 11 4.35 -1.95 -27.87
C VAL A 11 4.50 -2.85 -29.08
N THR A 12 5.73 -3.00 -29.58
CA THR A 12 6.04 -3.83 -30.74
C THR A 12 7.17 -4.83 -30.45
N SER A 13 7.22 -5.88 -31.25
CA SER A 13 8.35 -6.80 -31.30
C SER A 13 8.55 -7.33 -32.71
N ASP A 14 9.81 -7.46 -33.10
CA ASP A 14 10.30 -7.97 -34.38
C ASP A 14 11.44 -8.99 -34.17
N ARG A 15 11.58 -9.51 -32.95
CA ARG A 15 12.70 -10.39 -32.55
C ARG A 15 12.70 -11.74 -33.26
N ASN A 16 11.51 -12.24 -33.61
CA ASN A 16 11.33 -13.53 -34.24
C ASN A 16 10.79 -13.36 -35.65
N ARG A 17 11.03 -14.36 -36.51
CA ARG A 17 10.40 -14.40 -37.84
C ARG A 17 8.89 -14.67 -37.77
N SER A 18 8.42 -15.35 -36.71
CA SER A 18 7.01 -15.67 -36.53
C SER A 18 6.25 -14.51 -35.88
N GLN A 19 5.16 -14.08 -36.53
CA GLN A 19 4.26 -13.06 -36.00
C GLN A 19 3.68 -13.47 -34.63
N ALA A 20 3.31 -14.74 -34.45
CA ALA A 20 2.75 -15.22 -33.19
C ALA A 20 3.74 -15.07 -32.03
N GLN A 21 5.02 -15.35 -32.27
CA GLN A 21 6.07 -15.18 -31.27
C GLN A 21 6.32 -13.70 -30.96
N ASN A 22 6.22 -12.83 -31.97
CA ASN A 22 6.36 -11.40 -31.79
C ASN A 22 5.20 -10.77 -31.01
N ILE A 23 3.96 -11.24 -31.22
CA ILE A 23 2.81 -10.82 -30.42
C ILE A 23 3.02 -11.20 -28.95
N GLN A 24 3.42 -12.44 -28.68
CA GLN A 24 3.71 -12.92 -27.32
C GLN A 24 4.83 -12.11 -26.66
N ASP A 25 5.91 -11.80 -27.39
CA ASP A 25 7.02 -11.00 -26.86
C ASP A 25 6.59 -9.55 -26.58
N ALA A 26 5.77 -8.94 -27.44
CA ALA A 26 5.22 -7.61 -27.19
C ALA A 26 4.32 -7.58 -25.94
N LEU A 27 3.47 -8.59 -25.73
CA LEU A 27 2.65 -8.71 -24.52
C LEU A 27 3.50 -8.91 -23.27
N LYS A 28 4.57 -9.72 -23.34
CA LYS A 28 5.52 -9.90 -22.22
C LYS A 28 6.21 -8.59 -21.85
N LYS A 29 6.64 -7.79 -22.83
CA LYS A 29 7.23 -6.46 -22.60
C LYS A 29 6.25 -5.53 -21.90
N LEU A 30 5.00 -5.47 -22.38
CA LEU A 30 3.95 -4.65 -21.75
C LEU A 30 3.71 -5.07 -20.30
N HIS A 31 3.57 -6.38 -20.05
CA HIS A 31 3.35 -6.91 -18.72
C HIS A 31 4.51 -6.59 -17.76
N ALA A 32 5.76 -6.77 -18.22
CA ALA A 32 6.94 -6.43 -17.43
C ALA A 32 6.98 -4.95 -17.05
N GLU A 33 6.60 -4.06 -17.97
CA GLU A 33 6.57 -2.63 -17.72
C GLU A 33 5.47 -2.24 -16.73
N ILE A 34 4.28 -2.84 -16.83
CA ILE A 34 3.20 -2.67 -15.84
C ILE A 34 3.69 -3.08 -14.45
N LEU A 35 4.36 -4.24 -14.32
CA LEU A 35 4.89 -4.69 -13.03
C LEU A 35 5.98 -3.76 -12.49
N ARG A 36 6.87 -3.28 -13.36
CA ARG A 36 7.92 -2.33 -12.99
C ARG A 36 7.34 -1.04 -12.41
N VAL A 37 6.34 -0.46 -13.08
CA VAL A 37 5.67 0.77 -12.63
C VAL A 37 4.89 0.51 -11.34
N ALA A 38 4.15 -0.60 -11.29
CA ALA A 38 3.42 -1.01 -10.09
C ALA A 38 4.35 -1.12 -8.88
N GLN A 39 5.52 -1.75 -9.01
CA GLN A 39 6.48 -1.92 -7.92
C GLN A 39 7.13 -0.63 -7.42
N LEU A 40 7.19 0.43 -8.23
CA LEU A 40 7.75 1.71 -7.81
C LEU A 40 6.82 2.44 -6.83
N ASP A 41 5.51 2.40 -7.09
CA ASP A 41 4.52 3.15 -6.31
C ASP A 41 3.79 2.30 -5.27
N LEU A 42 3.69 0.98 -5.45
CA LEU A 42 3.04 0.11 -4.48
C LEU A 42 4.03 -0.19 -3.34
N PRO A 43 3.78 0.30 -2.11
CA PRO A 43 4.58 -0.11 -0.97
C PRO A 43 4.46 -1.63 -0.83
N GLY A 44 5.60 -2.31 -0.82
CA GLY A 44 5.67 -3.76 -0.61
C GLY A 44 5.13 -4.19 0.75
N GLU A 45 5.17 -5.49 1.01
CA GLU A 45 4.73 -6.03 2.30
C GLU A 45 5.52 -5.39 3.46
N THR A 46 4.81 -4.84 4.45
CA THR A 46 5.45 -4.29 5.66
C THR A 46 6.25 -5.37 6.37
N SER A 47 7.52 -5.09 6.66
CA SER A 47 8.40 -6.02 7.39
C SER A 47 7.76 -6.49 8.71
N GLN A 48 8.05 -7.72 9.12
CA GLN A 48 7.51 -8.29 10.37
C GLN A 48 7.82 -7.39 11.59
N ALA A 49 9.05 -6.85 11.64
CA ALA A 49 9.46 -5.92 12.69
C ALA A 49 8.61 -4.63 12.74
N GLN A 50 8.23 -4.09 11.57
CA GLN A 50 7.35 -2.93 11.48
C GLN A 50 5.93 -3.26 11.92
N GLN A 51 5.40 -4.42 11.50
CA GLN A 51 4.08 -4.88 11.95
C GLN A 51 4.01 -5.01 13.47
N ASP A 52 5.04 -5.61 14.08
CA ASP A 52 5.10 -5.79 15.53
C ASP A 52 5.25 -4.45 16.27
N ARG A 53 6.00 -3.50 15.68
CA ARG A 53 6.07 -2.13 16.20
C ARG A 53 4.69 -1.46 16.18
N VAL A 54 3.95 -1.56 15.08
CA VAL A 54 2.60 -0.99 14.97
C VAL A 54 1.65 -1.62 15.99
N LYS A 55 1.68 -2.95 16.16
CA LYS A 55 0.90 -3.65 17.20
C LYS A 55 1.21 -3.14 18.60
N ARG A 56 2.49 -2.96 18.94
CA ARG A 56 2.91 -2.39 20.24
C ARG A 56 2.42 -0.96 20.43
N LEU A 57 2.49 -0.13 19.40
CA LEU A 57 1.98 1.25 19.45
C LEU A 57 0.47 1.29 19.65
N ALA A 58 -0.28 0.47 18.92
CA ALA A 58 -1.73 0.36 19.05
C ALA A 58 -2.13 -0.07 20.47
N LYS A 59 -1.45 -1.09 21.04
CA LYS A 59 -1.67 -1.53 22.42
C LYS A 59 -1.43 -0.41 23.42
N ARG A 60 -0.29 0.28 23.32
CA ARG A 60 0.06 1.40 24.21
C ARG A 60 -0.97 2.52 24.13
N HIS A 61 -1.45 2.85 22.94
CA HIS A 61 -2.47 3.87 22.75
C HIS A 61 -3.79 3.49 23.43
N SER A 62 -4.25 2.25 23.25
CA SER A 62 -5.46 1.73 23.90
C SER A 62 -5.35 1.73 25.43
N GLU A 63 -4.21 1.33 25.98
CA GLU A 63 -3.95 1.39 27.43
C GLU A 63 -3.98 2.83 27.96
N HIS A 64 -3.39 3.77 27.22
CA HIS A 64 -3.40 5.18 27.57
C HIS A 64 -4.83 5.76 27.58
N LEU A 65 -5.63 5.47 26.55
CA LEU A 65 -7.05 5.88 26.50
C LEU A 65 -7.83 5.30 27.68
N LYS A 66 -7.60 4.03 28.02
CA LYS A 66 -8.25 3.38 29.17
C LYS A 66 -7.90 4.09 30.48
N LYS A 67 -6.63 4.39 30.72
CA LYS A 67 -6.17 5.14 31.91
C LYS A 67 -6.80 6.52 31.97
N GLN A 68 -6.81 7.27 30.87
CA GLN A 68 -7.46 8.57 30.82
C GLN A 68 -8.95 8.50 31.14
N LYS A 69 -9.66 7.50 30.58
CA LYS A 69 -11.09 7.29 30.86
C LYS A 69 -11.32 6.98 32.33
N GLN A 70 -10.49 6.13 32.94
CA GLN A 70 -10.56 5.81 34.37
C GLN A 70 -10.33 7.05 35.24
N MET A 71 -9.28 7.82 34.96
CA MET A 71 -8.98 9.06 35.70
C MET A 71 -10.13 10.06 35.61
N ARG A 72 -10.67 10.29 34.40
CA ARG A 72 -11.84 11.16 34.21
C ARG A 72 -13.07 10.66 34.98
N SER A 73 -13.27 9.34 35.04
CA SER A 73 -14.36 8.74 35.81
C SER A 73 -14.19 9.00 37.31
N LEU A 74 -12.99 8.77 37.85
CA LEU A 74 -12.66 9.04 39.26
C LEU A 74 -12.84 10.51 39.62
N THR A 75 -12.38 11.44 38.78
CA THR A 75 -12.61 12.88 39.01
C THR A 75 -14.09 13.23 39.01
N LYS A 76 -14.92 12.56 38.21
CA LYS A 76 -16.38 12.77 38.20
C LYS A 76 -17.04 12.20 39.46
N THR A 77 -16.65 11.02 39.92
CA THR A 77 -17.20 10.42 41.15
C THR A 77 -16.84 11.24 42.37
N LEU A 78 -15.58 11.69 42.50
CA LEU A 78 -15.14 12.56 43.59
C LEU A 78 -15.93 13.88 43.64
N ARG A 79 -16.24 14.49 42.48
CA ARG A 79 -17.08 15.70 42.43
C ARG A 79 -18.51 15.45 42.91
N ARG A 80 -19.08 14.28 42.64
CA ARG A 80 -20.43 13.91 43.09
C ARG A 80 -20.48 13.57 44.58
N ALA A 81 -19.36 13.11 45.15
CA ALA A 81 -19.26 12.70 46.54
C ALA A 81 -18.94 13.86 47.51
N LYS A 82 -18.63 15.05 47.00
CA LYS A 82 -18.48 16.25 47.83
C LYS A 82 -19.88 16.72 48.27
N PRO A 83 -20.16 16.89 49.58
CA PRO A 83 -21.43 17.36 50.09
C PRO A 83 -21.73 18.81 49.66
#